data_AF-A0A9D5UU15-F1
#
_entry.id   AF-A0A9D5UU15-F1
#
_cell.length_a   1.000
_cell.length_b   1.000
_cell.length_c   1.000
_cell.angle_alpha   90.00
_cell.angle_beta   90.00
_cell.angle_gamma   90.00
#
_symmetry.space_group_name_H-M   'P 1'
#
loop_
_entity.id
_entity.type
_entity.pdbx_description
1 polymer ?
#
loop_
_entity_poly.entity_id
_entity_poly.type
_entity_poly.pdbx_seq_one_letter_code
_entity_poly.pdbx_strand_id
1 'polypeptide(L)'
;MDANGIEKAGGNGKQQFWLEHWQRCQAASGTIKAYAETHGLSLAAMYWWRRELIDRGMLEGSPRRARFKKLIVSSDPTPTPFRILFPNGAVVEWMDGRMERVEALLRLVASLS
;
A
#
# COMPACT_ATOMS: atom_id res chain seq x y z
N MET A 1 -15.13 2.02 -42.44
CA MET A 1 -15.08 0.82 -41.58
C MET A 1 -15.56 1.23 -40.22
N ASP A 2 -16.80 0.86 -39.95
CA ASP A 2 -17.80 1.76 -39.41
C ASP A 2 -17.95 1.66 -37.90
N ALA A 3 -18.20 2.80 -37.27
CA ALA A 3 -18.42 3.00 -35.84
C ALA A 3 -19.78 2.45 -35.36
N ASN A 4 -20.25 1.35 -35.96
CA ASN A 4 -21.63 0.86 -35.82
C ASN A 4 -21.68 -0.64 -35.46
N GLY A 5 -20.93 -1.02 -34.42
CA GLY A 5 -20.88 -2.39 -33.90
C GLY A 5 -21.08 -2.48 -32.38
N ILE A 6 -21.39 -1.38 -31.69
CA ILE A 6 -21.42 -1.33 -30.22
C ILE A 6 -22.72 -0.69 -29.68
N GLU A 7 -23.85 -0.97 -30.33
CA GLU A 7 -25.19 -0.58 -29.84
C GLU A 7 -26.00 -1.75 -29.26
N LYS A 8 -25.43 -2.96 -29.17
CA LYS A 8 -26.11 -4.14 -28.62
C LYS A 8 -25.36 -4.74 -27.43
N ALA A 9 -25.12 -3.93 -26.41
CA ALA A 9 -24.99 -4.45 -25.06
C ALA A 9 -25.33 -3.35 -24.07
N GLY A 10 -26.35 -3.60 -23.22
CA GLY A 10 -26.67 -2.75 -22.09
C GLY A 10 -25.41 -2.45 -21.27
N GLY A 11 -25.40 -1.33 -20.54
CA GLY A 11 -24.22 -0.60 -20.03
C GLY A 11 -22.99 -1.36 -19.49
N ASN A 12 -23.10 -2.65 -19.18
CA ASN A 12 -22.01 -3.54 -18.78
C ASN A 12 -21.18 -4.12 -19.95
N GLY A 13 -21.72 -4.25 -21.16
CA GLY A 13 -20.98 -4.95 -22.24
C GLY A 13 -19.78 -4.16 -22.77
N LYS A 14 -19.89 -2.83 -22.83
CA LYS A 14 -18.76 -1.96 -23.17
C LYS A 14 -17.66 -2.04 -22.11
N GLN A 15 -18.05 -2.05 -20.83
CA GLN A 15 -17.08 -2.16 -19.72
C GLN A 15 -16.31 -3.47 -19.80
N GLN A 16 -17.01 -4.59 -20.01
CA GLN A 16 -16.39 -5.91 -20.07
C GLN A 16 -15.47 -6.05 -21.28
N PHE A 17 -15.85 -5.50 -22.43
CA PHE A 17 -15.00 -5.41 -23.62
C PHE A 17 -13.68 -4.70 -23.34
N TRP A 18 -13.72 -3.52 -22.72
CA TRP A 18 -12.51 -2.76 -22.41
C TRP A 18 -11.67 -3.41 -21.31
N LEU A 19 -12.31 -4.03 -20.31
CA LEU A 19 -11.62 -4.76 -19.26
C LEU A 19 -10.82 -5.94 -19.85
N GLU A 20 -11.44 -6.71 -20.74
CA GLU A 20 -10.83 -7.86 -21.39
C GLU A 20 -9.63 -7.44 -22.26
N HIS A 21 -9.79 -6.37 -23.05
CA HIS A 21 -8.68 -5.82 -23.84
C HIS A 21 -7.55 -5.28 -22.96
N TRP A 22 -7.87 -4.67 -21.81
CA TRP A 22 -6.85 -4.18 -20.87
C TRP A 22 -6.06 -5.32 -20.21
N GLN A 23 -6.73 -6.40 -19.82
CA GLN A 23 -6.08 -7.60 -19.28
C GLN A 23 -5.16 -8.26 -20.31
N ARG A 24 -5.64 -8.41 -21.56
CA ARG A 24 -4.83 -8.90 -22.68
C ARG A 24 -3.64 -8.00 -23.00
N CYS A 25 -3.82 -6.68 -22.92
CA CYS A 25 -2.72 -5.72 -23.10
C CYS A 25 -1.65 -5.85 -22.01
N GLN A 26 -2.03 -6.17 -20.77
CA GLN A 26 -1.06 -6.40 -19.69
C GLN A 26 -0.35 -7.74 -19.80
N ALA A 27 -1.04 -8.78 -20.31
CA ALA A 27 -0.43 -10.08 -20.57
C ALA A 27 0.50 -10.06 -21.80
N ALA A 28 0.19 -9.22 -22.78
CA ALA A 28 1.06 -8.96 -23.92
C ALA A 28 2.29 -8.17 -23.45
N SER A 29 3.48 -8.76 -23.58
CA SER A 29 4.74 -8.09 -23.30
C SER A 29 5.00 -7.02 -24.37
N GLY A 30 4.42 -5.84 -24.20
CA GLY A 30 4.46 -4.76 -25.18
C GLY A 30 3.94 -3.44 -24.65
N THR A 31 4.02 -2.40 -25.48
CA THR A 31 3.47 -1.08 -25.11
C THR A 31 1.97 -1.03 -25.42
N ILE A 32 1.21 -0.30 -24.60
CA ILE A 32 -0.23 -0.07 -24.81
C ILE A 32 -0.50 0.50 -26.21
N LYS A 33 0.42 1.33 -26.73
CA LYS A 33 0.33 1.88 -28.09
C LYS A 33 0.40 0.79 -29.16
N ALA A 34 1.39 -0.10 -29.09
CA ALA A 34 1.54 -1.19 -30.06
C ALA A 34 0.33 -2.15 -30.02
N TYR A 35 -0.19 -2.42 -28.82
CA TYR A 35 -1.41 -3.21 -28.66
C TYR A 35 -2.64 -2.51 -29.27
N ALA A 36 -2.77 -1.19 -29.07
CA ALA A 36 -3.85 -0.40 -29.65
C ALA A 36 -3.85 -0.47 -31.19
N GLU A 37 -2.68 -0.27 -31.79
CA GLU A 37 -2.50 -0.31 -33.24
C GLU A 37 -2.80 -1.70 -33.82
N THR A 38 -2.36 -2.76 -33.13
CA THR A 38 -2.57 -4.16 -33.56
C THR A 38 -4.05 -4.56 -33.51
N HIS A 39 -4.80 -4.06 -32.54
CA HIS A 39 -6.21 -4.41 -32.33
C HIS A 39 -7.20 -3.36 -32.87
N GLY A 40 -6.72 -2.34 -33.59
CA GLY A 40 -7.57 -1.28 -34.15
C GLY A 40 -8.26 -0.42 -33.09
N LEU A 41 -7.70 -0.34 -31.88
CA LEU A 41 -8.26 0.41 -30.76
C LEU A 41 -7.69 1.83 -30.73
N SER A 42 -8.52 2.80 -30.33
CA SER A 42 -8.03 4.15 -30.07
C SER A 42 -7.23 4.20 -28.78
N LEU A 43 -6.00 4.71 -28.85
CA LEU A 43 -5.12 4.89 -27.68
C LEU A 43 -5.76 5.82 -26.64
N ALA A 44 -6.42 6.89 -27.10
CA ALA A 44 -7.14 7.82 -26.22
C ALA A 44 -8.30 7.14 -25.51
N ALA A 45 -9.06 6.31 -26.23
CA ALA A 45 -10.15 5.53 -25.64
C ALA A 45 -9.61 4.52 -24.61
N MET A 46 -8.48 3.87 -24.87
CA MET A 46 -7.86 2.95 -23.90
C MET A 46 -7.50 3.66 -22.59
N TYR A 47 -6.86 4.84 -22.65
CA TYR A 47 -6.54 5.58 -21.43
C TYR A 47 -7.77 6.12 -20.70
N TRP A 48 -8.80 6.55 -21.45
CA TRP A 48 -10.07 6.99 -20.87
C TRP A 48 -10.77 5.84 -20.13
N TRP A 49 -10.94 4.69 -20.79
CA TRP A 49 -11.58 3.52 -20.21
C TRP A 49 -10.78 2.92 -19.06
N ARG A 50 -9.45 2.97 -19.10
CA ARG A 50 -8.63 2.60 -17.95
C ARG A 50 -8.99 3.43 -16.73
N ARG A 51 -9.11 4.76 -16.89
CA ARG A 51 -9.47 5.66 -15.79
C ARG A 51 -10.87 5.36 -15.27
N GLU A 52 -11.83 5.16 -16.16
CA GLU A 52 -13.22 4.83 -15.83
C GLU A 52 -13.33 3.48 -15.09
N LEU A 53 -12.58 2.46 -15.53
CA LEU A 53 -12.56 1.14 -14.89
C LEU A 53 -11.89 1.17 -13.50
N ILE A 54 -10.89 2.02 -13.29
CA ILE A 54 -10.29 2.24 -11.96
C ILE A 54 -11.28 2.94 -11.03
N ASP A 55 -11.97 3.98 -11.51
CA ASP A 55 -12.95 4.73 -10.72
C ASP A 55 -14.12 3.83 -10.27
N ARG A 56 -14.51 2.90 -11.13
CA ARG A 56 -15.53 1.87 -10.84
C ARG A 56 -15.01 0.69 -10.00
N GLY A 57 -13.74 0.66 -9.63
CA GLY A 57 -13.13 -0.42 -8.85
C GLY A 57 -12.97 -1.75 -9.60
N MET A 58 -13.08 -1.75 -10.94
CA MET A 58 -12.92 -2.95 -11.77
C MET A 58 -11.45 -3.23 -12.14
N LEU A 59 -10.59 -2.24 -11.98
CA LEU A 59 -9.14 -2.39 -12.12
C LEU A 59 -8.46 -1.84 -10.88
N GLU A 60 -7.52 -2.62 -10.35
CA GLU A 60 -6.51 -2.10 -9.43
C GLU A 60 -5.71 -1.04 -10.18
N GLY A 61 -6.01 0.23 -9.91
CA GLY A 61 -5.23 1.32 -10.46
C GLY A 61 -3.78 1.11 -10.05
N SER A 62 -2.84 1.30 -11.00
CA SER A 62 -1.43 1.44 -10.63
C SER A 62 -1.40 2.39 -9.44
N PRO A 63 -0.89 1.98 -8.27
CA PRO A 63 -0.93 2.81 -7.10
C PRO A 63 -0.30 4.13 -7.54
N ARG A 64 -1.11 5.19 -7.62
CA ARG A 64 -0.56 6.53 -7.74
C ARG A 64 0.41 6.56 -6.58
N ARG A 65 1.71 6.60 -6.85
CA ARG A 65 2.74 6.69 -5.81
C ARG A 65 2.23 7.80 -4.90
N ALA A 66 1.67 7.41 -3.75
CA ALA A 66 1.03 8.37 -2.89
C ALA A 66 2.21 9.22 -2.43
N ARG A 67 2.27 10.47 -2.89
CA ARG A 67 3.36 11.40 -2.55
C ARG A 67 3.48 11.52 -1.03
N PHE A 68 2.39 11.25 -0.33
CA PHE A 68 2.29 11.20 1.11
C PHE A 68 1.79 9.82 1.53
N LYS A 69 2.56 9.16 2.42
CA LYS A 69 2.14 7.95 3.12
C LYS A 69 1.71 8.36 4.54
N LYS A 70 0.57 7.84 4.99
CA LYS A 70 0.14 7.99 6.38
C LYS A 70 1.13 7.24 7.27
N LEU A 71 1.88 7.96 8.10
CA LEU A 71 2.72 7.37 9.12
C LEU A 71 1.82 6.98 10.29
N ILE A 72 1.71 5.68 10.57
CA ILE A 72 1.10 5.18 11.80
C ILE A 72 2.24 5.06 12.81
N VAL A 73 2.27 5.97 13.78
CA VAL A 73 3.15 5.84 14.94
C VAL A 73 2.48 4.82 15.85
N SER A 74 2.97 3.59 15.83
CA SER A 74 2.57 2.57 16.79
C SER A 74 2.98 3.05 18.18
N SER A 75 2.00 3.42 19.01
CA SER A 75 2.18 3.76 20.42
C SER A 75 2.35 2.52 21.30
N ASP A 76 2.54 1.34 20.71
CA ASP A 76 2.85 0.13 21.44
C ASP A 76 4.37 0.14 21.66
N PRO A 77 4.87 0.48 22.87
CA PRO A 77 6.29 0.38 23.12
C PRO A 77 6.63 -1.09 22.99
N THR A 78 7.33 -1.46 21.91
CA THR A 78 8.00 -2.75 21.89
C THR A 78 8.89 -2.75 23.13
N PRO A 79 8.66 -3.64 24.10
CA PRO A 79 9.42 -3.61 25.35
C PRO A 79 10.86 -3.98 25.02
N THR A 80 11.68 -2.96 24.80
CA THR A 80 13.10 -3.14 24.56
C THR A 80 13.78 -3.36 25.90
N PRO A 81 14.43 -4.51 26.10
CA PRO A 81 15.15 -4.73 27.34
C PRO A 81 16.28 -3.72 27.47
N PHE A 82 16.47 -3.19 28.68
CA PHE A 82 17.54 -2.23 28.95
C PHE A 82 18.21 -2.53 30.30
N ARG A 83 19.47 -2.13 30.42
CA ARG A 83 20.31 -2.37 31.60
C ARG A 83 20.82 -1.05 32.16
N ILE A 84 20.58 -0.81 33.44
CA ILE A 84 21.11 0.34 34.18
C ILE A 84 22.28 -0.14 35.04
N LEU A 85 23.39 0.57 34.97
CA LEU A 85 24.61 0.29 35.73
C LEU A 85 24.81 1.43 36.74
N PHE A 86 24.85 1.09 38.02
CA PHE A 86 24.98 2.08 39.09
C PHE A 86 26.45 2.28 39.49
N PRO A 87 26.80 3.46 40.02
CA PRO A 87 28.16 3.74 40.50
C PRO A 87 28.64 2.81 41.63
N ASN A 88 27.71 2.19 42.38
CA ASN A 88 28.00 1.21 43.42
C ASN A 88 28.22 -0.22 42.87
N GLY A 89 28.21 -0.40 41.54
CA GLY A 89 28.39 -1.68 40.88
C GLY A 89 27.10 -2.51 40.76
N ALA A 90 25.97 -2.04 41.30
CA ALA A 90 24.69 -2.69 41.12
C ALA A 90 24.23 -2.58 39.65
N VAL A 91 23.53 -3.62 39.21
CA VAL A 91 23.03 -3.73 37.83
C VAL A 91 21.56 -4.07 37.88
N VAL A 92 20.76 -3.31 37.14
CA VAL A 92 19.33 -3.57 36.97
C VAL A 92 19.06 -3.85 35.50
N GLU A 93 18.60 -5.07 35.21
CA GLU A 93 18.23 -5.51 33.86
C GLU A 93 16.70 -5.65 33.78
N TRP A 94 16.10 -5.00 32.79
CA TRP A 94 14.65 -5.03 32.56
C TRP A 94 14.35 -5.77 31.27
N MET A 95 13.45 -6.76 31.33
CA MET A 95 13.11 -7.58 30.17
C MET A 95 11.74 -7.26 29.56
N ASP A 96 10.85 -6.56 30.28
CA ASP A 96 9.46 -6.33 29.85
C ASP A 96 9.11 -4.86 29.53
N GLY A 97 10.10 -3.96 29.53
CA GLY A 97 9.96 -2.56 29.10
C GLY A 97 8.92 -1.72 29.86
N ARG A 98 8.25 -2.25 30.89
CA ARG A 98 7.24 -1.54 31.65
C ARG A 98 7.89 -0.70 32.74
N MET A 99 7.84 0.61 32.50
CA MET A 99 8.57 1.62 33.26
C MET A 99 7.80 2.14 34.50
N GLU A 100 6.63 1.58 34.83
CA GLU A 100 5.71 2.13 35.84
C GLU A 100 6.23 2.16 37.28
N ARG A 101 7.39 1.54 37.57
CA ARG A 101 7.99 1.53 38.93
C ARG A 101 9.49 1.79 38.98
N VAL A 102 10.07 2.36 37.91
CA VAL A 102 11.51 2.59 37.84
C VAL A 102 11.99 3.53 38.95
N GLU A 103 11.28 4.63 39.25
CA GLU A 103 11.67 5.53 40.33
C GLU A 103 11.78 4.86 41.71
N ALA A 104 10.83 3.99 42.06
CA ALA A 104 10.84 3.30 43.36
C ALA A 104 12.05 2.35 43.47
N LEU A 105 12.40 1.67 42.38
CA LEU A 105 13.55 0.76 42.33
C LEU A 105 14.88 1.51 42.25
N LEU A 106 14.96 2.65 41.55
CA LEU A 106 16.12 3.53 41.59
C LEU A 106 16.40 4.02 43.02
N ARG A 107 15.36 4.42 43.77
CA ARG A 107 15.50 4.85 45.18
C ARG A 107 15.94 3.70 46.09
N LEU A 108 15.41 2.49 45.89
CA LEU A 108 15.80 1.32 46.68
C LEU A 108 17.26 0.93 46.43
N VAL A 109 17.70 0.88 45.18
CA VAL A 109 19.11 0.56 44.83
C VAL A 109 20.07 1.65 45.28
N ALA A 110 19.66 2.92 45.22
CA ALA A 110 20.44 4.02 45.79
C ALA A 110 20.62 3.90 47.32
N SER A 111 19.61 3.36 48.03
CA SER A 111 19.64 3.16 49.49
C SER A 111 20.46 1.96 49.98
N LEU A 112 20.95 1.10 49.07
CA LEU A 112 21.87 0.00 49.37
C LEU A 112 23.34 0.45 49.45
N SER A 113 23.59 1.76 49.50
CA SER A 113 24.91 2.39 49.58
C SER A 113 25.16 3.00 50.96
#